data_AF-A0A662QDA6-F1
#
_entry.id   AF-A0A662QDA6-F1
#
_cell.length_a   1.000
_cell.length_b   1.000
_cell.length_c   1.000
_cell.angle_alpha   90.00
_cell.angle_beta   90.00
_cell.angle_gamma   90.00
#
_symmetry.space_group_name_H-M   'P 1'
#
loop_
_entity.id
_entity.type
_entity.pdbx_description
1 polymer ?
#
loop_
_entity_poly.entity_id
_entity_poly.type
_entity_poly.pdbx_seq_one_letter_code
_entity_poly.pdbx_strand_id
1 'polypeptide(L)'
;MIRSRGKRPEVQLRVAEARQRDIGRKIARVDGRAIRELGLSPGDLIEIIGKRSTVAIVWPPYREDDGMGLIRIDGEIRRNAGVSVGDYVTIRKARAEPARKIVLAPFETLPFVGDLSRIVRSQLLNL
;
A
#
# COMPACT_ATOMS: atom_id res chain seq x y z
N MET A 1 -5.97 -31.20 8.75
CA MET A 1 -5.67 -30.36 9.93
C MET A 1 -5.57 -28.89 9.47
N ILE A 2 -6.69 -28.21 9.28
CA ILE A 2 -6.70 -26.81 8.82
C ILE A 2 -6.58 -25.95 10.08
N ARG A 3 -5.37 -25.48 10.36
CA ARG A 3 -5.14 -24.50 11.43
C ARG A 3 -5.94 -23.24 11.09
N SER A 4 -6.98 -22.98 11.88
CA SER A 4 -7.61 -21.66 12.01
C SER A 4 -6.49 -20.63 12.19
N ARG A 5 -6.16 -19.88 11.13
CA ARG A 5 -5.32 -18.69 11.26
C ARG A 5 -6.18 -17.69 12.04
N GLY A 6 -5.84 -17.49 13.32
CA GLY A 6 -6.51 -16.51 14.17
C GLY A 6 -6.70 -15.19 13.41
N LYS A 7 -7.90 -14.62 13.48
CA LYS A 7 -8.29 -13.41 12.77
C LYS A 7 -7.26 -12.31 13.09
N ARG A 8 -6.51 -11.85 12.08
CA ARG A 8 -5.53 -10.77 12.26
C ARG A 8 -6.31 -9.48 12.54
N PRO A 9 -5.84 -8.62 13.46
CA PRO A 9 -6.44 -7.29 13.65
C PRO A 9 -6.51 -6.53 12.33
N GLU A 10 -7.66 -5.90 12.09
CA GLU A 10 -7.95 -5.15 10.88
C GLU A 10 -8.80 -3.92 11.22
N VAL A 11 -8.61 -2.83 10.49
CA VAL A 11 -9.36 -1.58 10.66
C VAL A 11 -9.86 -1.11 9.31
N GLN A 12 -11.10 -0.64 9.26
CA GLN A 12 -11.68 -0.06 8.04
C GLN A 12 -11.50 1.46 8.06
N LEU A 13 -11.03 2.03 6.96
CA LEU A 13 -10.78 3.46 6.80
C LEU A 13 -11.34 3.96 5.48
N ARG A 14 -11.76 5.24 5.46
CA ARG A 14 -12.26 5.89 4.26
C ARG A 14 -11.10 6.49 3.46
N VAL A 15 -11.09 6.25 2.15
CA VAL A 15 -10.04 6.69 1.24
C VAL A 15 -10.15 8.18 0.98
N ALA A 16 -9.05 8.89 1.21
CA ALA A 16 -8.87 10.30 0.86
C ALA A 16 -7.68 10.46 -0.10
N GLU A 17 -7.64 11.59 -0.81
CA GLU A 17 -6.56 11.88 -1.74
C GLU A 17 -5.25 12.23 -1.02
N ALA A 18 -4.15 11.63 -1.45
CA ALA A 18 -2.80 12.03 -1.03
C ALA A 18 -2.50 13.47 -1.46
N ARG A 19 -1.74 14.21 -0.64
CA ARG A 19 -1.25 15.54 -1.03
C ARG A 19 -0.06 15.41 -1.98
N GLN A 20 0.19 16.44 -2.78
CA GLN A 20 1.26 16.47 -3.78
C GLN A 20 2.61 15.93 -3.28
N ARG A 21 2.99 16.28 -2.04
CA ARG A 21 4.26 15.87 -1.40
C ARG A 21 4.37 14.38 -1.04
N ASP A 22 3.26 13.66 -1.05
CA ASP A 22 3.18 12.24 -0.69
C ASP A 22 3.05 11.34 -1.95
N ILE A 23 2.75 11.92 -3.12
CA ILE A 23 2.54 11.18 -4.39
C ILE A 23 3.83 10.48 -4.84
N GLY A 24 3.73 9.22 -5.26
CA GLY A 24 4.84 8.44 -5.80
C GLY A 24 5.80 7.88 -4.74
N ARG A 25 5.53 8.16 -3.47
CA ARG A 25 6.37 7.72 -2.34
C ARG A 25 5.96 6.37 -1.76
N LYS A 26 4.88 5.77 -2.28
CA LYS A 26 4.35 4.47 -1.85
C LYS A 26 3.91 4.47 -0.36
N ILE A 27 3.57 5.63 0.17
CA ILE A 27 3.12 5.80 1.56
C ILE A 27 1.59 5.88 1.65
N ALA A 28 1.06 5.42 2.78
CA ALA A 28 -0.31 5.66 3.20
C ALA A 28 -0.28 6.44 4.52
N ARG A 29 -0.93 7.61 4.54
CA ARG A 29 -1.16 8.32 5.80
C ARG A 29 -2.40 7.76 6.46
N VAL A 30 -2.22 7.17 7.63
CA VAL A 30 -3.23 6.38 8.32
C VAL A 30 -3.67 7.11 9.58
N ASP A 31 -4.97 7.13 9.86
CA ASP A 31 -5.51 7.65 11.10
C ASP A 31 -4.78 7.12 12.35
N GLY A 32 -4.49 8.00 13.31
CA GLY A 32 -3.71 7.65 14.49
C GLY A 32 -4.37 6.58 15.35
N ARG A 33 -5.70 6.50 15.36
CA ARG A 33 -6.45 5.43 16.04
C ARG A 33 -6.12 4.08 15.42
N ALA A 34 -6.15 3.98 14.09
CA ALA A 34 -5.86 2.74 13.38
C ALA A 34 -4.38 2.33 13.56
N ILE A 35 -3.46 3.28 13.58
CA ILE A 35 -2.03 3.02 13.89
C ILE A 35 -1.90 2.36 15.27
N ARG A 36 -2.57 2.91 16.29
CA ARG A 36 -2.54 2.36 17.66
C ARG A 36 -3.20 0.99 17.75
N GLU A 37 -4.40 0.83 17.20
CA GLU A 37 -5.17 -0.42 17.24
C GLU A 37 -4.44 -1.59 16.55
N LEU A 38 -3.71 -1.30 15.47
CA LEU A 38 -2.96 -2.30 14.72
C LEU A 38 -1.50 -2.47 15.19
N GLY A 39 -1.05 -1.70 16.19
CA GLY A 39 0.32 -1.72 16.67
C GLY A 39 1.33 -1.41 15.56
N LEU A 40 1.05 -0.38 14.77
CA LEU A 40 1.87 0.07 13.65
C LEU A 40 2.81 1.19 14.07
N SER A 41 3.96 1.27 13.42
CA SER A 41 4.90 2.40 13.49
C SER A 41 5.10 3.03 12.11
N PRO A 42 5.50 4.32 12.02
CA PRO A 42 5.93 4.89 10.74
C PRO A 42 7.03 4.03 10.12
N GLY A 43 6.88 3.70 8.83
CA GLY A 43 7.79 2.76 8.14
C GLY A 43 7.32 1.30 8.11
N ASP A 44 6.37 0.89 8.97
CA ASP A 44 5.76 -0.43 8.87
C ASP A 44 5.02 -0.58 7.54
N LEU A 45 4.90 -1.82 7.06
CA LEU A 45 4.07 -2.13 5.91
C LEU A 45 2.65 -2.49 6.34
N ILE A 46 1.67 -1.96 5.59
CA ILE A 46 0.28 -2.39 5.67
C ILE A 46 -0.16 -2.99 4.35
N GLU A 47 -1.03 -3.99 4.46
CA GLU A 47 -1.85 -4.45 3.34
C GLU A 47 -3.14 -3.65 3.33
N ILE A 48 -3.48 -3.12 2.17
CA ILE A 48 -4.69 -2.36 1.90
C ILE A 48 -5.58 -3.23 1.02
N ILE A 49 -6.77 -3.54 1.52
CA ILE A 49 -7.71 -4.48 0.91
C ILE A 49 -8.93 -3.68 0.45
N GLY A 50 -9.05 -3.50 -0.87
CA GLY A 50 -10.23 -3.00 -1.56
C GLY A 50 -10.88 -4.11 -2.39
N LYS A 51 -11.14 -3.85 -3.68
CA LYS A 51 -11.50 -4.91 -4.64
C LYS A 51 -10.33 -5.86 -4.92
N ARG A 52 -9.11 -5.35 -4.78
CA ARG A 52 -7.84 -6.07 -4.84
C ARG A 52 -7.00 -5.67 -3.63
N SER A 53 -6.00 -6.48 -3.30
CA SER A 53 -5.03 -6.16 -2.25
C SER A 53 -3.81 -5.46 -2.84
N THR A 54 -3.30 -4.47 -2.13
CA THR A 54 -2.01 -3.82 -2.39
C THR A 54 -1.28 -3.57 -1.07
N VAL A 55 -0.06 -3.06 -1.13
CA VAL A 55 0.73 -2.68 0.06
C VAL A 55 1.11 -1.21 0.02
N ALA A 56 1.35 -0.63 1.19
CA ALA A 56 1.91 0.71 1.35
C ALA A 56 2.70 0.83 2.66
N ILE A 57 3.57 1.84 2.72
CA ILE A 57 4.34 2.18 3.92
C ILE A 57 3.50 3.11 4.81
N VAL A 58 3.39 2.78 6.10
CA VAL A 58 2.65 3.58 7.07
C VAL A 58 3.34 4.91 7.32
N TRP A 59 2.54 5.97 7.32
CA TRP A 59 2.94 7.31 7.74
C TRP A 59 1.88 7.93 8.64
N PRO A 60 2.24 8.78 9.62
CA PRO A 60 1.26 9.44 10.48
C PRO A 60 0.30 10.34 9.68
N PRO A 61 -0.93 10.54 10.19
CA PRO A 61 -1.91 11.39 9.55
C PRO A 61 -1.44 12.86 9.57
N TYR A 62 -2.11 13.69 8.79
CA TYR A 62 -2.02 15.13 9.03
C TYR A 62 -2.74 15.46 10.34
N ARG A 63 -2.35 16.55 11.01
CA ARG A 63 -2.97 16.91 12.32
C ARG A 63 -4.47 17.15 12.17
N GLU A 64 -4.87 17.73 11.05
CA GLU A 64 -6.25 18.01 10.68
C GLU A 64 -7.06 16.77 10.26
N ASP A 65 -6.41 15.64 9.93
CA ASP A 65 -7.10 14.41 9.53
C ASP A 65 -7.18 13.38 10.68
N ASP A 66 -6.43 13.57 11.78
CA ASP A 66 -6.35 12.59 12.86
C ASP A 66 -7.69 12.45 13.60
N GLY A 67 -8.17 11.21 13.75
CA GLY A 67 -9.47 10.90 14.33
C GLY A 67 -10.64 10.91 13.35
N MET A 68 -10.41 11.24 12.07
CA MET A 68 -11.46 11.26 11.04
C MET A 68 -11.72 9.88 10.40
N GLY A 69 -10.93 8.85 10.74
CA GLY A 69 -11.05 7.52 10.15
C GLY A 69 -10.60 7.46 8.69
N LEU A 70 -9.60 8.27 8.34
CA LEU A 70 -9.11 8.42 6.96
C LEU A 70 -7.84 7.62 6.69
N ILE A 71 -7.69 7.21 5.44
CA ILE A 71 -6.44 6.79 4.83
C ILE A 71 -6.19 7.61 3.57
N ARG A 72 -5.11 8.41 3.56
CA ARG A 72 -4.69 9.13 2.35
C ARG A 72 -3.68 8.30 1.57
N ILE A 73 -4.04 8.00 0.33
CA ILE A 73 -3.23 7.22 -0.62
C ILE A 73 -3.29 7.86 -2.00
N ASP A 74 -2.20 7.72 -2.75
CA ASP A 74 -2.09 8.29 -4.09
C ASP A 74 -2.87 7.49 -5.14
N GLY A 75 -2.90 8.00 -6.36
CA GLY A 75 -3.65 7.39 -7.47
C GLY A 75 -3.16 6.00 -7.84
N GLU A 76 -1.88 5.68 -7.63
CA GLU A 76 -1.31 4.37 -7.96
C GLU A 76 -1.79 3.32 -6.96
N ILE A 77 -1.68 3.60 -5.66
CA ILE A 77 -2.17 2.70 -4.61
C ILE A 77 -3.69 2.49 -4.76
N ARG A 78 -4.45 3.56 -5.03
CA ARG A 78 -5.90 3.47 -5.28
C ARG A 78 -6.24 2.56 -6.46
N ARG A 79 -5.56 2.76 -7.61
CA ARG A 79 -5.72 1.89 -8.78
C ARG A 79 -5.39 0.44 -8.45
N ASN A 80 -4.28 0.19 -7.74
CA ASN A 80 -3.87 -1.16 -7.36
C ASN A 80 -4.90 -1.85 -6.46
N ALA A 81 -5.42 -1.16 -5.44
CA ALA A 81 -6.51 -1.64 -4.58
C ALA A 81 -7.88 -1.72 -5.29
N GLY A 82 -8.04 -1.04 -6.44
CA GLY A 82 -9.29 -0.98 -7.19
C GLY A 82 -10.37 -0.15 -6.51
N VAL A 83 -9.99 0.99 -5.91
CA VAL A 83 -10.88 1.88 -5.14
C VAL A 83 -10.76 3.34 -5.60
N SER A 84 -11.79 4.14 -5.30
CA SER A 84 -11.89 5.57 -5.56
C SER A 84 -11.78 6.39 -4.27
N VAL A 85 -11.65 7.71 -4.38
CA VAL A 85 -11.77 8.61 -3.23
C VAL A 85 -13.19 8.51 -2.67
N GLY A 86 -13.31 8.41 -1.34
CA GLY A 86 -14.57 8.26 -0.64
C GLY A 86 -14.99 6.81 -0.39
N ASP A 87 -14.41 5.83 -1.10
CA ASP A 87 -14.59 4.40 -0.83
C ASP A 87 -13.98 4.01 0.53
N TYR A 88 -14.27 2.80 0.99
CA TYR A 88 -13.66 2.22 2.17
C TYR A 88 -12.68 1.10 1.80
N VAL A 89 -11.61 1.00 2.58
CA VAL A 89 -10.64 -0.10 2.52
C VAL A 89 -10.44 -0.68 3.91
N THR A 90 -10.14 -1.97 3.96
CA THR A 90 -9.68 -2.62 5.19
C THR A 90 -8.16 -2.65 5.17
N ILE A 91 -7.53 -2.26 6.27
CA ILE A 91 -6.08 -2.34 6.43
C ILE A 91 -5.69 -3.35 7.52
N ARG A 92 -4.56 -4.04 7.30
CA ARG A 92 -3.95 -4.94 8.28
C ARG A 92 -2.42 -4.85 8.22
N LYS A 93 -1.75 -5.15 9.34
CA LYS A 93 -0.29 -5.20 9.38
C LYS A 93 0.22 -6.26 8.40
N ALA A 94 1.12 -5.86 7.51
CA ALA A 94 1.77 -6.74 6.55
C ALA A 94 3.17 -7.11 7.03
N ARG A 95 3.65 -8.27 6.58
CA ARG A 95 5.06 -8.67 6.68
C ARG A 95 5.54 -8.94 5.26
N ALA A 96 6.66 -8.33 4.90
CA ALA A 96 7.34 -8.60 3.64
C ALA A 96 8.56 -9.47 3.90
N GLU A 97 8.73 -10.48 3.07
CA GLU A 97 9.92 -11.33 3.04
C GLU A 97 10.63 -11.08 1.71
N PRO A 98 11.98 -11.12 1.66
CA PRO A 98 12.72 -10.98 0.41
C PRO A 98 12.23 -11.99 -0.65
N ALA A 99 11.81 -11.47 -1.80
CA ALA A 99 11.35 -12.28 -2.91
C ALA A 99 12.54 -13.00 -3.57
N ARG A 100 12.40 -14.31 -3.87
CA ARG A 100 13.44 -15.09 -4.58
C ARG A 100 13.31 -15.04 -6.09
N LYS A 101 12.09 -14.86 -6.60
CA LYS A 101 11.78 -14.79 -8.03
C LYS A 101 10.58 -13.87 -8.23
N ILE A 102 10.70 -12.93 -9.16
CA ILE A 102 9.61 -12.05 -9.59
C ILE A 102 9.43 -12.29 -11.09
N VAL A 103 8.19 -12.51 -11.51
CA VAL A 103 7.81 -12.62 -12.94
C VAL A 103 7.00 -11.38 -13.27
N LEU A 104 7.40 -10.67 -14.33
CA LEU A 104 6.72 -9.48 -14.80
C LEU A 104 6.29 -9.70 -16.25
N ALA A 105 5.09 -9.21 -16.57
CA ALA A 105 4.56 -9.18 -17.92
C ALA A 105 4.18 -7.73 -18.25
N PRO A 106 4.80 -7.10 -19.25
CA PRO A 106 4.38 -5.80 -19.75
C PRO A 106 2.93 -5.85 -20.26
N PHE A 107 2.17 -4.77 -20.01
CA PHE A 107 0.79 -4.64 -20.48
C PHE A 107 0.70 -4.13 -21.93
N GLU A 108 1.79 -3.55 -22.45
CA GLU A 108 1.92 -3.09 -23.83
C GLU A 108 3.28 -3.52 -24.40
N THR A 109 3.37 -3.55 -25.73
CA THR A 109 4.64 -3.74 -26.44
C THR A 109 5.56 -2.59 -26.10
N LEU A 110 6.75 -2.90 -25.57
CA LEU A 110 7.69 -1.87 -25.14
C LEU A 110 8.21 -1.09 -26.36
N PRO A 111 8.28 0.25 -26.29
CA PRO A 111 8.68 1.09 -27.41
C PRO A 111 10.18 1.05 -27.72
N PHE A 112 10.94 0.16 -27.07
CA PHE A 112 12.37 0.03 -27.25
C PHE A 112 12.78 -1.42 -27.50
N VAL A 113 13.79 -1.60 -28.36
CA VAL A 113 14.51 -2.85 -28.53
C VAL A 113 15.75 -2.77 -27.64
N GLY A 114 15.78 -3.53 -26.55
CA GLY A 114 16.88 -3.50 -25.57
C GLY A 114 16.62 -4.40 -24.37
N ASP A 115 17.59 -4.51 -23.46
CA ASP A 115 17.47 -5.38 -22.28
C ASP A 115 16.57 -4.76 -21.20
N LEU A 116 15.26 -5.03 -21.31
CA LEU A 116 14.25 -4.72 -20.28
C LEU A 116 14.68 -5.22 -18.90
N SER A 117 15.34 -6.38 -18.84
CA SER A 117 15.78 -6.99 -17.57
C SER A 117 16.70 -6.06 -16.80
N ARG A 118 17.58 -5.31 -17.50
CA ARG A 118 18.48 -4.34 -16.88
C ARG A 118 17.73 -3.17 -16.23
N ILE A 119 16.74 -2.62 -16.92
CA ILE A 119 15.92 -1.49 -16.42
C ILE A 119 15.10 -1.94 -15.21
N VAL A 120 14.47 -3.11 -15.30
CA VAL A 120 13.70 -3.69 -14.21
C VAL A 120 14.60 -3.97 -13.00
N ARG A 121 15.80 -4.54 -13.22
CA ARG A 121 16.75 -4.81 -12.13
C ARG A 121 17.19 -3.55 -11.43
N SER A 122 17.48 -2.45 -12.14
CA SER A 122 17.87 -1.20 -11.47
C SER A 122 16.73 -0.63 -10.62
N GLN A 123 15.47 -0.73 -11.09
CA GLN A 123 14.30 -0.25 -10.34
C GLN A 123 13.93 -1.13 -9.14
N LEU A 124 14.23 -2.43 -9.19
CA LEU A 124 13.87 -3.38 -8.12
C LEU A 124 15.01 -3.68 -7.15
N LEU A 125 16.27 -3.58 -7.57
CA LEU A 125 17.45 -3.95 -6.77
C LEU A 125 18.22 -2.74 -6.21
N ASN A 126 18.00 -1.53 -6.73
CA ASN A 126 18.59 -0.30 -6.18
C ASN A 126 17.56 0.49 -5.36
N LEU A 127 16.95 -0.15 -4.35
CA LEU A 127 16.07 0.48 -3.37
C LEU A 127 16.82 0.76 -2.06
#